data_AF-A0A2V6PCY0-F1
#
_entry.id   AF-A0A2V6PCY0-F1
#
_cell.length_a   1.000
_cell.length_b   1.000
_cell.length_c   1.000
_cell.angle_alpha   90.00
_cell.angle_beta   90.00
_cell.angle_gamma   90.00
#
_symmetry.space_group_name_H-M   'P 1'
#
loop_
_entity.id
_entity.type
_entity.pdbx_description
1 polymer ?
#
loop_
_entity_poly.entity_id
_entity_poly.type
_entity_poly.pdbx_seq_one_letter_code
_entity_poly.pdbx_strand_id
1 'polypeptide(L)' 'LGLRGGFIKATIGESTLLLGGDVILKVQGMPCGETHRVYDALAELKPGERLTLTVLRDGQLRELTAVVP' A
#
# COMPACT_ATOMS: atom_id res chain seq x y z
N LEU A 1 3.56 -10.83 2.67
CA LEU A 1 3.85 -9.57 1.94
C LEU A 1 4.96 -8.73 2.59
N GLY A 2 5.20 -8.79 3.91
CA GLY A 2 6.34 -8.09 4.54
C GLY A 2 6.18 -6.57 4.56
N LEU A 3 4.94 -6.10 4.59
CA LEU A 3 4.61 -4.68 4.78
C LEU A 3 5.03 -4.22 6.17
N ARG A 4 5.51 -2.98 6.25
CA ARG A 4 5.91 -2.32 7.49
C ARG A 4 4.90 -1.22 7.79
N GLY A 5 4.13 -1.39 8.86
CA GLY A 5 3.22 -0.35 9.33
C GLY A 5 3.98 0.88 9.82
N GLY A 6 3.36 2.05 9.70
CA GLY A 6 3.86 3.26 10.35
C GLY A 6 3.85 3.10 11.86
N PHE A 7 4.92 3.56 12.51
CA PHE A 7 5.13 3.40 13.95
C PHE A 7 5.43 4.73 14.65
N ILE A 8 5.58 5.81 13.89
CA ILE A 8 5.82 7.15 14.42
C ILE A 8 4.51 7.92 14.33
N LYS A 9 3.88 8.20 15.47
CA LYS A 9 2.71 9.08 15.48
C LYS A 9 3.18 10.53 15.32
N ALA A 10 2.76 11.19 14.26
CA ALA A 10 3.10 12.58 13.97
C ALA A 10 1.84 13.41 13.71
N THR A 11 1.90 14.67 14.09
CA THR A 11 0.85 15.65 13.80
C THR A 11 1.41 16.68 12.84
N ILE A 12 0.83 16.77 11.63
CA ILE A 12 1.20 17.73 10.60
C ILE A 12 -0.03 18.60 10.32
N GLY A 13 0.04 19.88 10.68
CA GLY A 13 -1.14 20.74 10.73
C GLY A 13 -2.15 20.19 11.74
N GLU A 14 -3.39 20.01 11.31
CA GLU A 14 -4.47 19.41 12.12
C GLU A 14 -4.56 17.88 11.96
N SER A 15 -3.75 17.29 11.08
CA SER A 15 -3.82 15.86 10.77
C SER A 15 -2.87 15.07 11.65
N THR A 16 -3.38 14.00 12.28
CA THR A 16 -2.55 12.99 12.94
C THR A 16 -2.38 11.81 12.02
N LEU A 17 -1.13 11.45 11.72
CA LEU A 17 -0.79 10.34 10.85
C LEU A 17 0.29 9.45 11.47
N LEU A 18 0.30 8.19 11.06
CA LEU A 18 1.40 7.27 11.34
C LEU A 18 2.42 7.40 10.21
N LEU A 19 3.61 7.87 10.57
CA LEU A 19 4.79 7.95 9.73
C LEU A 19 5.71 6.74 9.92
N GLY A 20 6.64 6.60 8.98
CA GLY A 20 7.55 5.46 8.88
C GLY A 20 6.88 4.25 8.22
N GLY A 21 7.68 3.21 7.96
CA GLY A 21 7.20 2.01 7.28
C GLY A 21 6.99 2.22 5.78
N ASP A 22 5.90 1.66 5.25
CA ASP A 22 5.54 1.71 3.83
C ASP A 22 4.40 2.70 3.56
N VAL A 23 4.58 3.54 2.55
CA VAL A 23 3.47 4.30 1.95
C VAL A 23 3.07 3.61 0.65
N ILE A 24 1.85 3.07 0.60
CA ILE A 24 1.33 2.42 -0.60
C ILE A 24 0.95 3.49 -1.62
N LEU A 25 1.55 3.42 -2.80
CA LEU A 25 1.33 4.37 -3.90
C LEU A 25 0.47 3.77 -5.01
N LYS A 26 0.62 2.47 -5.26
CA LYS A 26 -0.16 1.73 -6.26
C LYS A 26 -0.53 0.34 -5.78
N VAL A 27 -1.70 -0.13 -6.21
CA VAL A 27 -2.20 -1.49 -6.02
C VAL A 27 -2.53 -2.07 -7.39
N GLN A 28 -1.96 -3.21 -7.75
CA GLN A 28 -2.15 -3.82 -9.09
C GLN A 28 -1.87 -2.83 -10.24
N GLY A 29 -0.87 -1.95 -10.06
CA GLY A 29 -0.53 -0.91 -11.03
C GLY A 29 -1.42 0.35 -11.00
N MET A 30 -2.56 0.34 -10.28
CA MET A 30 -3.45 1.49 -10.15
C MET A 30 -3.00 2.44 -9.04
N PRO A 31 -2.92 3.77 -9.29
CA PRO A 31 -2.63 4.77 -8.28
C PRO A 31 -3.67 4.81 -7.14
N CYS A 32 -3.20 4.92 -5.90
CA CYS A 32 -4.08 4.97 -4.72
C CYS A 32 -4.91 6.26 -4.58
N GLY A 33 -4.68 7.26 -5.43
CA GLY A 33 -5.54 8.46 -5.50
C GLY A 33 -6.98 8.17 -5.96
N GLU A 34 -7.20 7.00 -6.57
CA GLU A 34 -8.50 6.53 -7.04
C GLU A 34 -9.02 5.41 -6.13
N THR A 35 -9.34 5.75 -4.88
CA THR A 35 -9.59 4.78 -3.80
C THR A 35 -10.62 3.72 -4.14
N HIS A 36 -11.70 4.06 -4.87
CA HIS A 36 -12.72 3.10 -5.30
C HIS A 36 -12.15 1.99 -6.19
N ARG A 37 -11.30 2.33 -7.17
CA ARG A 37 -10.70 1.36 -8.09
C ARG A 37 -9.74 0.40 -7.40
N VAL A 38 -9.05 0.89 -6.37
CA VAL A 38 -8.18 0.04 -5.54
C VAL A 38 -8.98 -1.05 -4.84
N TYR A 39 -10.15 -0.72 -4.29
CA TYR A 39 -11.02 -1.70 -3.66
C TYR A 39 -11.56 -2.71 -4.67
N ASP A 40 -12.04 -2.25 -5.82
CA ASP A 40 -12.57 -3.13 -6.87
C ASP A 40 -11.50 -4.12 -7.34
N ALA A 41 -10.28 -3.64 -7.59
CA ALA A 41 -9.18 -4.50 -8.02
C ALA A 41 -8.72 -5.51 -6.97
N LEU A 42 -8.82 -5.17 -5.69
CA LEU A 42 -8.56 -6.12 -4.61
C LEU A 42 -9.69 -7.14 -4.49
N ALA A 43 -10.94 -6.75 -4.77
CA ALA A 43 -12.10 -7.64 -4.72
C ALA A 43 -12.14 -8.64 -5.89
N GLU A 44 -11.55 -8.29 -7.03
CA GLU A 44 -11.45 -9.16 -8.21
C GLU A 44 -10.38 -10.26 -8.06
N LEU A 45 -9.43 -10.10 -7.14
CA LEU A 45 -8.35 -11.05 -6.92
C LEU A 45 -8.85 -12.37 -6.33
N LYS A 46 -8.45 -13.49 -6.96
CA LYS A 46 -8.81 -14.84 -6.51
C LYS A 46 -7.70 -15.48 -5.68
N PRO A 47 -8.03 -16.46 -4.82
CA PRO A 47 -7.04 -17.32 -4.17
C PRO A 47 -6.05 -17.90 -5.19
N GLY A 48 -4.76 -17.83 -4.88
CA GLY A 48 -3.66 -18.24 -5.76
C GLY A 48 -3.18 -17.17 -6.74
N GLU A 49 -3.88 -16.05 -6.90
CA GLU A 49 -3.44 -14.93 -7.75
C GLU A 49 -2.40 -14.06 -7.06
N ARG A 50 -1.64 -13.31 -7.86
CA ARG A 50 -0.58 -12.42 -7.39
C ARG A 50 -1.10 -11.02 -7.13
N LEU A 51 -0.96 -10.56 -5.90
CA LEU A 51 -1.09 -9.16 -5.49
C LEU A 51 0.26 -8.45 -5.64
N THR A 52 0.27 -7.31 -6.33
CA THR A 52 1.43 -6.44 -6.52
C THR A 52 1.15 -5.05 -5.93
N LEU A 53 2.05 -4.57 -5.08
CA LEU A 53 2.00 -3.24 -4.50
C LEU A 53 3.26 -2.44 -4.86
N THR A 54 3.09 -1.18 -5.22
CA THR A 54 4.21 -0.21 -5.27
C THR A 54 4.18 0.61 -3.99
N VAL A 55 5.29 0.57 -3.24
CA VAL A 55 5.43 1.30 -1.97
C VAL A 55 6.61 2.26 -2.01
N LEU A 56 6.52 3.34 -1.25
CA LEU A 56 7.67 4.16 -0.86
C LEU A 56 8.17 3.67 0.51
N ARG A 57 9.42 3.23 0.58
CA ARG A 57 10.10 2.78 1.80
C ARG A 57 11.49 3.38 1.86
N ASP A 58 11.81 4.05 2.96
CA ASP A 58 13.11 4.70 3.19
C ASP A 58 13.51 5.65 2.04
N GLY A 59 12.52 6.37 1.48
CA GLY A 59 12.71 7.29 0.35
C GLY A 59 12.87 6.63 -1.02
N GLN A 60 12.78 5.29 -1.11
CA GLN A 60 12.92 4.54 -2.36
C GLN A 60 11.62 3.85 -2.75
N LEU A 61 11.34 3.82 -4.05
CA LEU A 61 10.25 3.02 -4.60
C LEU A 61 10.62 1.54 -4.56
N ARG A 62 9.68 0.70 -4.11
CA ARG A 62 9.81 -0.75 -4.07
C ARG A 62 8.54 -1.41 -4.57
N GLU A 63 8.70 -2.53 -5.26
CA GLU A 63 7.60 -3.41 -5.63
C GLU A 63 7.56 -4.60 -4.66
N LEU A 64 6.39 -4.85 -4.09
CA LEU A 64 6.13 -5.96 -3.17
C LEU A 64 5.08 -6.88 -3.79
N THR A 65 5.30 -8.19 -3.69
CA THR A 65 4.37 -9.19 -4.23
C THR A 65 4.00 -10.25 -3.19
N ALA A 66 2.73 -10.68 -3.20
CA ALA A 66 2.26 -11.85 -2.45
C ALA A 66 1.25 -12.63 -3.27
N VAL A 67 1.04 -13.87 -2.84
CA VAL A 67 -0.04 -14.72 -3.34
C VAL A 67 -1.23 -14.55 -2.40
N VAL A 68 -2.41 -14.36 -2.98
CA VAL A 68 -3.68 -14.31 -2.25
C VAL A 68 -3.98 -15.71 -1.71
N PRO A 69 -4.24 -15.86 -0.40
CA PRO A 69 -4.47 -17.15 0.23
C PRO A 69 -5.76 -17.84 -0.25
#